data_AF-A0A501WJ13-F1
#
_entry.id   AF-A0A501WJ13-F1
#
_cell.length_a   1.000
_cell.length_b   1.000
_cell.length_c   1.000
_cell.angle_alpha   90.00
_cell.angle_beta   90.00
_cell.angle_gamma   90.00
#
_symmetry.space_group_name_H-M   'P 1'
#
loop_
_entity.id
_entity.type
_entity.pdbx_description
1 polymer ?
#
loop_
_entity_poly.entity_id
_entity_poly.type
_entity_poly.pdbx_seq_one_letter_code
_entity_poly.pdbx_strand_id
1 'polypeptide(L)'
;MIDIVSKRSGPRPEDERARKVIEANRPVIDKLADHLTNGAWSARRNAPAKTGPEPEGLIIHTARATARSEPPRPFVRIAVNGRVSLVDLDTGRQMHHLGDIRRRDGITSFRLATRENGFFSPVEPEIAEAIADLDGQALEGPEAERGLTEAIGARLRL
;
A
#
# COMPACT_ATOMS: atom_id res chain seq x y z
N MET A 1 34.92 20.07 16.67
CA MET A 1 34.56 19.74 18.06
C MET A 1 33.21 19.04 18.01
N ILE A 2 33.14 17.77 18.38
CA ILE A 2 31.93 16.93 18.24
C ILE A 2 31.34 16.75 19.64
N ASP A 3 30.08 17.19 19.81
CA ASP A 3 29.37 17.11 21.09
C ASP A 3 28.55 15.82 21.15
N ILE A 4 28.95 14.87 21.98
CA ILE A 4 28.33 13.55 22.07
C ILE A 4 27.28 13.57 23.18
N VAL A 5 26.01 13.57 22.79
CA VAL A 5 24.88 13.58 23.73
C VAL A 5 24.48 12.15 24.09
N SER A 6 24.73 11.75 25.34
CA SER A 6 24.29 10.45 25.87
C SER A 6 22.87 10.53 26.44
N LYS A 7 22.10 9.43 26.36
CA LYS A 7 20.76 9.33 26.97
C LYS A 7 20.73 9.54 28.50
N ARG A 8 21.89 9.49 29.18
CA ARG A 8 22.02 9.73 30.63
C ARG A 8 22.26 11.20 30.99
N SER A 9 22.53 12.07 30.01
CA SER A 9 23.04 13.43 30.24
C SER A 9 21.95 14.51 30.39
N GLY A 10 20.68 14.12 30.56
CA GLY A 10 19.57 15.06 30.70
C GLY A 10 19.19 15.80 29.40
N PRO A 11 18.11 16.62 29.43
CA PRO A 11 17.73 17.45 28.30
C PRO A 11 18.81 18.49 28.01
N ARG A 12 18.93 18.92 26.75
CA ARG A 12 19.93 19.93 26.42
C ARG A 12 19.53 21.30 26.98
N PRO A 13 20.48 22.19 27.33
CA PRO A 13 20.16 23.52 27.86
C PRO A 13 19.26 24.35 26.93
N GLU A 14 19.38 24.18 25.62
CA GLU A 14 18.49 24.80 24.63
C GLU A 14 17.05 24.28 24.72
N ASP A 15 16.87 22.98 24.97
CA ASP A 15 15.54 22.36 25.10
C ASP A 15 14.84 22.86 26.37
N GLU A 16 15.59 23.03 27.46
CA GLU A 16 15.04 23.61 28.70
C GLU A 16 14.61 25.07 28.53
N ARG A 17 15.40 25.86 27.80
CA ARG A 17 15.05 27.25 27.48
C ARG A 17 13.81 27.31 26.60
N ALA A 18 13.75 26.50 25.55
CA ALA A 18 12.58 26.41 24.69
C ALA A 18 11.32 25.99 25.47
N ARG A 19 11.45 24.99 26.34
CA ARG A 19 10.38 24.53 27.21
C ARG A 19 9.86 25.66 28.11
N LYS A 20 10.75 26.42 28.76
CA LYS A 20 10.35 27.56 29.61
C LYS A 20 9.59 28.64 28.83
N VAL A 21 10.02 28.96 27.62
CA VAL A 21 9.34 29.94 26.76
C VAL A 21 7.94 29.44 26.37
N ILE A 22 7.82 28.16 25.98
CA ILE A 22 6.55 27.55 25.60
C ILE A 22 5.59 27.49 26.80
N GLU A 23 6.09 27.13 27.99
CA GLU A 23 5.30 27.09 29.23
C GLU A 23 4.81 28.49 29.63
N ALA A 24 5.68 29.50 29.58
CA ALA A 24 5.31 30.88 29.89
C ALA A 24 4.23 31.45 28.96
N ASN A 25 4.23 31.03 27.68
CA ASN A 25 3.29 31.51 26.67
C ASN A 25 2.12 30.55 26.42
N ARG A 26 1.97 29.50 27.22
CA ARG A 26 0.96 28.44 27.01
C ARG A 26 -0.47 28.98 26.84
N PRO A 27 -0.96 29.95 27.66
CA PRO A 27 -2.31 30.47 27.50
C PRO A 27 -2.55 31.19 26.16
N VAL A 28 -1.53 31.89 25.64
CA VAL A 28 -1.60 32.60 24.36
C VAL A 28 -1.58 31.60 23.20
N ILE A 29 -0.72 30.57 23.29
CA ILE A 29 -0.63 29.49 22.30
C ILE A 29 -1.97 28.74 22.21
N ASP A 30 -2.57 28.40 23.35
CA ASP A 30 -3.84 27.69 23.40
C ASP A 30 -4.97 28.55 22.82
N LYS A 31 -5.02 29.85 23.13
CA LYS A 31 -6.00 30.79 22.55
C LYS A 31 -5.87 30.92 21.03
N LEU A 32 -4.65 31.01 20.51
CA LEU A 32 -4.41 31.06 19.07
C LEU A 32 -4.80 29.75 18.37
N ALA A 33 -4.46 28.62 18.97
CA ALA A 33 -4.82 27.30 18.45
C ALA A 33 -6.34 27.11 18.42
N ASP A 34 -7.05 27.54 19.45
CA ASP A 34 -8.51 27.51 19.47
C ASP A 34 -9.13 28.43 18.42
N HIS A 35 -8.60 29.64 18.24
CA HIS A 35 -9.07 30.55 17.20
C HIS A 35 -8.90 29.96 15.79
N LEU A 36 -7.77 29.32 15.51
CA LEU A 36 -7.50 28.67 14.21
C LEU A 36 -8.31 27.40 14.00
N THR A 37 -8.70 26.71 15.07
CA THR A 37 -9.40 25.42 15.01
C THR A 37 -10.87 25.50 15.41
N ASN A 38 -11.40 26.72 15.54
CA ASN A 38 -12.77 26.99 16.01
C ASN A 38 -13.12 26.25 17.32
N GLY A 39 -12.18 26.23 18.27
CA GLY A 39 -12.32 25.59 19.59
C GLY A 39 -12.03 24.09 19.64
N ALA A 40 -11.67 23.45 18.52
CA ALA A 40 -11.39 22.01 18.50
C ALA A 40 -10.10 21.63 19.26
N TRP A 41 -9.14 22.55 19.41
CA TRP A 41 -7.89 22.32 20.14
C TRP A 41 -8.14 22.04 21.63
N SER A 42 -8.82 22.94 22.33
CA SER A 42 -9.21 22.75 23.73
C SER A 42 -10.19 21.60 23.91
N ALA A 43 -11.12 21.40 22.97
CA ALA A 43 -12.07 20.27 23.02
C ALA A 43 -11.35 18.91 23.01
N ARG A 44 -10.29 18.75 22.23
CA ARG A 44 -9.49 17.50 22.18
C ARG A 44 -8.64 17.30 23.43
N ARG A 45 -8.14 18.39 24.03
CA ARG A 45 -7.28 18.33 25.21
C ARG A 45 -8.06 18.07 26.49
N ASN A 46 -9.29 18.58 26.55
CA ASN A 46 -10.24 18.39 27.65
C ASN A 46 -11.15 17.16 27.45
N ALA A 47 -11.08 16.52 26.28
CA ALA A 47 -11.79 15.27 26.06
C ALA A 47 -11.29 14.24 27.09
N PRO A 48 -12.20 13.46 27.70
CA PRO A 48 -11.79 12.37 28.58
C PRO A 48 -10.81 11.47 27.82
N ALA A 49 -9.77 11.00 28.52
CA ALA A 49 -8.82 10.06 27.95
C ALA A 49 -9.62 8.95 27.29
N LYS A 50 -9.45 8.77 25.97
CA LYS A 50 -10.11 7.70 25.24
C LYS A 50 -9.75 6.42 25.99
N THR A 51 -10.76 5.76 26.56
CA THR A 51 -10.61 4.42 27.12
C THR A 51 -9.87 3.64 26.05
N GLY A 52 -8.71 3.05 26.40
CA GLY A 52 -8.00 2.19 25.47
C GLY A 52 -9.00 1.18 24.90
N PRO A 53 -8.91 0.79 23.62
CA PRO A 53 -9.89 -0.11 23.03
C PRO A 53 -10.06 -1.31 23.96
N GLU A 54 -11.25 -1.44 24.56
CA GLU A 54 -11.57 -2.60 25.36
C GLU A 54 -11.45 -3.82 24.44
N PRO A 55 -10.95 -4.98 24.90
CA PRO A 55 -10.97 -6.20 24.13
C PRO A 55 -12.42 -6.71 24.06
N GLU A 56 -13.34 -5.91 23.52
CA GLU A 56 -14.61 -6.38 23.02
C GLU A 56 -14.27 -7.22 21.79
N GLY A 57 -14.52 -8.52 21.95
CA GLY A 57 -14.01 -9.63 21.15
C GLY A 57 -13.78 -9.28 19.69
N LEU A 58 -12.59 -9.67 19.19
CA LEU A 58 -12.22 -9.80 17.77
C LEU A 58 -13.40 -9.46 16.84
N ILE A 59 -13.60 -8.17 16.57
CA ILE A 59 -14.46 -7.76 15.47
C ILE A 59 -13.63 -8.02 14.22
N ILE A 60 -13.50 -9.31 13.88
CA ILE A 60 -13.11 -9.69 12.54
C ILE A 60 -14.28 -9.22 11.70
N HIS A 61 -14.11 -8.10 11.01
CA HIS A 61 -14.84 -7.88 9.77
C HIS A 61 -14.37 -8.96 8.79
N THR A 62 -14.80 -10.21 9.02
CA THR A 62 -14.93 -11.14 7.91
C THR A 62 -16.03 -10.53 7.10
N ALA A 63 -15.66 -9.71 6.11
CA ALA A 63 -16.51 -9.43 4.98
C ALA A 63 -17.07 -10.79 4.59
N ARG A 64 -18.35 -11.02 4.89
CA ARG A 64 -19.01 -12.30 4.76
C ARG A 64 -18.70 -12.77 3.35
N ALA A 65 -17.84 -13.78 3.23
CA ALA A 65 -17.61 -14.41 1.95
C ALA A 65 -18.95 -15.03 1.59
N THR A 66 -19.70 -14.34 0.73
CA THR A 66 -20.87 -14.93 0.10
C THR A 66 -20.40 -16.23 -0.52
N ALA A 67 -21.01 -17.34 -0.09
CA ALA A 67 -20.73 -18.65 -0.65
C ALA A 67 -20.89 -18.52 -2.17
N ARG A 68 -19.80 -18.79 -2.91
CA ARG A 68 -19.78 -18.70 -4.37
C ARG A 68 -20.65 -19.82 -4.93
N SER A 69 -21.69 -19.44 -5.67
CA SER A 69 -22.54 -20.38 -6.42
C SER A 69 -22.17 -20.44 -7.90
N GLU A 70 -21.30 -19.57 -8.39
CA GLU A 70 -20.93 -19.48 -9.80
C GLU A 70 -19.43 -19.71 -10.00
N PRO A 71 -19.02 -20.35 -11.12
CA PRO A 71 -17.62 -20.45 -11.48
C PRO A 71 -17.05 -19.03 -11.64
N PRO A 72 -15.81 -18.77 -11.19
CA PRO A 72 -15.20 -17.45 -11.32
C PRO A 72 -15.13 -17.04 -12.80
N ARG A 73 -15.29 -15.74 -13.08
CA ARG A 73 -15.10 -15.17 -14.43
C ARG A 73 -13.76 -14.44 -14.48
N PRO A 74 -12.65 -15.14 -14.75
CA PRO A 74 -11.32 -14.55 -14.69
C PRO A 74 -11.08 -13.55 -15.83
N PHE A 75 -10.42 -12.44 -15.54
CA PHE A 75 -9.90 -11.51 -16.53
C PHE A 75 -8.53 -10.98 -16.09
N VAL A 76 -7.74 -10.52 -17.06
CA VAL A 76 -6.42 -9.93 -16.80
C VAL A 76 -6.58 -8.45 -16.49
N ARG A 77 -5.98 -8.02 -15.37
CA ARG A 77 -5.96 -6.61 -14.95
C ARG A 77 -4.53 -6.11 -14.82
N ILE A 78 -4.25 -4.98 -15.44
CA ILE A 78 -3.04 -4.18 -15.23
C ILE A 78 -3.41 -3.03 -14.29
N ALA A 79 -2.79 -2.97 -13.11
CA ALA A 79 -2.97 -1.89 -12.17
C ALA A 79 -2.05 -0.71 -12.50
N VAL A 80 -2.40 0.49 -12.01
CA VAL A 80 -1.64 1.74 -12.25
C VAL A 80 -0.18 1.64 -11.78
N ASN A 81 0.10 0.80 -10.79
CA ASN A 81 1.46 0.53 -10.32
C ASN A 81 2.24 -0.48 -11.19
N GLY A 82 1.71 -0.85 -12.36
CA GLY A 82 2.30 -1.83 -13.27
C GLY A 82 2.02 -3.29 -12.91
N ARG A 83 1.27 -3.58 -11.83
CA ARG A 83 1.02 -4.97 -11.42
C ARG A 83 0.04 -5.66 -12.37
N VAL A 84 0.43 -6.80 -12.92
CA VAL A 84 -0.41 -7.66 -13.76
C VAL A 84 -0.97 -8.80 -12.92
N SER A 85 -2.28 -8.99 -12.93
CA SER A 85 -2.95 -10.00 -12.10
C SER A 85 -4.19 -10.58 -12.78
N LEU A 86 -4.45 -11.86 -12.55
CA LEU A 86 -5.72 -12.49 -12.85
C LEU A 86 -6.71 -12.15 -11.74
N VAL A 87 -7.87 -11.63 -12.12
CA VAL A 87 -8.89 -11.16 -11.19
C VAL A 87 -10.23 -11.75 -11.59
N ASP A 88 -11.04 -12.13 -10.61
CA ASP A 88 -12.42 -12.53 -10.85
C ASP A 88 -13.29 -11.29 -11.10
N LEU A 89 -13.94 -11.22 -12.26
CA LEU A 89 -14.78 -10.09 -12.69
C LEU A 89 -15.94 -9.84 -11.72
N ASP A 90 -16.52 -10.91 -11.15
CA ASP A 90 -17.70 -10.81 -10.30
C ASP A 90 -17.39 -10.28 -8.90
N THR A 91 -16.23 -10.64 -8.37
CA THR A 91 -15.87 -10.31 -6.98
C THR A 91 -14.75 -9.27 -6.88
N GLY A 92 -14.06 -8.97 -7.98
CA GLY A 92 -12.86 -8.14 -7.99
C GLY A 92 -11.68 -8.74 -7.23
N ARG A 93 -11.79 -9.99 -6.74
CA ARG A 93 -10.74 -10.67 -5.99
C ARG A 93 -9.63 -11.11 -6.92
N GLN A 94 -8.40 -10.82 -6.51
CA GLN A 94 -7.22 -11.33 -7.20
C GLN A 94 -7.16 -12.86 -7.03
N MET A 95 -7.04 -13.57 -8.14
CA MET A 95 -6.86 -15.02 -8.20
C MET A 95 -5.37 -15.36 -8.25
N HIS A 96 -4.65 -14.79 -9.23
CA HIS A 96 -3.20 -15.00 -9.40
C HIS A 96 -2.48 -13.69 -9.65
N HIS A 97 -1.26 -13.57 -9.12
CA HIS A 97 -0.33 -12.51 -9.52
C HIS A 97 0.52 -13.05 -10.67
N LEU A 98 0.39 -12.43 -11.85
CA LEU A 98 1.05 -12.92 -13.07
C LEU A 98 2.42 -12.28 -13.26
N GLY A 99 2.63 -11.05 -12.80
CA GLY A 99 3.89 -10.34 -12.99
C GLY A 99 3.74 -8.84 -12.85
N ASP A 100 4.80 -8.14 -13.25
CA ASP A 100 4.85 -6.67 -13.21
C ASP A 100 5.32 -6.12 -14.56
N ILE A 101 4.76 -4.98 -14.94
CA ILE A 101 5.34 -4.10 -15.95
C ILE A 101 6.43 -3.28 -15.28
N ARG A 102 7.66 -3.44 -15.75
CA ARG A 102 8.83 -2.76 -15.18
C ARG A 102 9.50 -1.90 -16.24
N ARG A 103 9.98 -0.72 -15.84
CA ARG A 103 10.82 0.14 -16.68
C ARG A 103 12.28 -0.03 -16.28
N ARG A 104 13.13 -0.42 -17.23
CA ARG A 104 14.60 -0.50 -17.08
C ARG A 104 15.26 0.09 -18.32
N ASP A 105 16.25 0.95 -18.11
CA ASP A 105 17.05 1.55 -19.21
C ASP A 105 16.19 2.23 -20.30
N GLY A 106 15.07 2.83 -19.90
CA GLY A 106 14.13 3.48 -20.82
C GLY A 106 13.12 2.54 -21.49
N ILE A 107 13.34 1.23 -21.43
CA ILE A 107 12.46 0.20 -21.99
C ILE A 107 11.46 -0.24 -20.91
N THR A 108 10.19 -0.23 -21.26
CA THR A 108 9.12 -0.78 -20.40
C THR A 108 8.85 -2.20 -20.88
N SER A 109 8.86 -3.19 -19.99
CA SER A 109 8.64 -4.60 -20.36
C SER A 109 7.85 -5.36 -19.32
N PHE A 110 7.15 -6.41 -19.77
CA PHE A 110 6.50 -7.34 -18.87
C PHE A 110 7.54 -8.25 -18.21
N ARG A 111 7.44 -8.47 -16.90
CA ARG A 111 8.20 -9.46 -16.16
C ARG A 111 7.27 -10.45 -15.47
N LEU A 112 7.33 -11.70 -15.91
CA LEU A 112 6.59 -12.82 -15.35
C LEU A 112 6.97 -13.04 -13.88
N ALA A 113 5.99 -13.34 -13.02
CA ALA A 113 6.19 -13.61 -11.61
C ALA A 113 6.84 -14.98 -11.37
N THR A 114 8.10 -15.16 -11.74
CA THR A 114 8.88 -16.38 -11.48
C THR A 114 9.93 -16.15 -10.40
N ARG A 115 10.44 -17.25 -9.82
CA ARG A 115 11.57 -17.18 -8.88
C ARG A 115 12.84 -16.67 -9.57
N GLU A 116 13.05 -17.02 -10.83
CA GLU A 116 14.16 -16.53 -11.67
C GLU A 116 14.11 -15.01 -11.86
N ASN A 117 12.90 -14.44 -11.95
CA ASN A 117 12.68 -13.01 -12.05
C ASN A 117 12.69 -12.27 -10.71
N GLY A 118 13.04 -12.97 -9.63
CA GLY A 118 13.21 -12.43 -8.28
C GLY A 118 11.91 -12.23 -7.51
N PHE A 119 10.81 -12.88 -7.90
CA PHE A 119 9.55 -12.82 -7.15
C PHE A 119 9.59 -13.77 -5.95
N PHE A 120 9.18 -13.28 -4.78
CA PHE A 120 9.11 -14.08 -3.56
C PHE A 120 8.03 -15.16 -3.64
N SER A 121 6.87 -14.81 -4.21
CA SER A 121 5.76 -15.72 -4.48
C SER A 121 5.64 -15.90 -6.00
N PRO A 122 6.23 -16.97 -6.57
CA PRO A 122 6.08 -17.24 -7.99
C PRO A 122 4.63 -17.62 -8.33
N VAL A 123 4.23 -17.34 -9.57
CA VAL A 123 2.99 -17.85 -10.14
C VAL A 123 3.06 -19.37 -10.31
N GLU A 124 1.90 -20.02 -10.38
CA GLU A 124 1.84 -21.48 -10.56
C GLU A 124 2.59 -21.90 -11.84
N PRO A 125 3.32 -23.03 -11.82
CA PRO A 125 4.16 -23.47 -12.94
C PRO A 125 3.39 -23.59 -14.25
N GLU A 126 2.17 -24.13 -14.21
CA GLU A 126 1.33 -24.31 -15.40
C GLU A 126 0.98 -22.96 -16.07
N ILE A 127 0.64 -21.96 -15.25
CA ILE A 127 0.38 -20.59 -15.73
C ILE A 127 1.69 -19.98 -16.23
N ALA A 128 2.79 -20.15 -15.49
CA ALA A 128 4.09 -19.63 -15.88
C ALA A 128 4.53 -20.15 -17.25
N GLU A 129 4.41 -21.45 -17.48
CA GLU A 129 4.72 -22.09 -18.76
C GLU A 129 3.82 -21.57 -19.89
N ALA A 130 2.53 -21.41 -19.63
CA ALA A 130 1.57 -20.95 -20.63
C ALA A 130 1.86 -19.54 -21.15
N ILE A 131 2.45 -18.66 -20.34
CA ILE A 131 2.77 -17.26 -20.69
C ILE A 131 4.27 -16.93 -20.67
N ALA A 132 5.13 -17.96 -20.64
CA ALA A 132 6.58 -17.80 -20.53
C ALA A 132 7.17 -16.98 -21.69
N ASP A 133 6.58 -17.11 -22.88
CA ASP A 133 7.02 -16.43 -24.10
C ASP A 133 6.77 -14.91 -24.09
N LEU A 134 5.89 -14.44 -23.20
CA LEU A 134 5.62 -13.01 -23.00
C LEU A 134 6.63 -12.35 -22.04
N ASP A 135 7.43 -13.13 -21.30
CA ASP A 135 8.40 -12.59 -20.35
C ASP A 135 9.50 -11.79 -21.07
N GLY A 136 9.70 -10.55 -20.61
CA GLY A 136 10.67 -9.62 -21.20
C GLY A 136 10.16 -8.86 -22.42
N GLN A 137 8.94 -9.09 -22.90
CA GLN A 137 8.38 -8.39 -24.04
C GLN A 137 8.30 -6.87 -23.77
N ALA A 138 8.83 -6.07 -24.69
CA ALA A 138 8.75 -4.62 -24.61
C ALA A 138 7.31 -4.13 -24.82
N LEU A 139 6.89 -3.18 -24.00
CA LEU A 139 5.57 -2.56 -24.01
C LEU A 139 5.74 -1.07 -24.25
N GLU A 140 5.38 -0.62 -25.45
CA GLU A 140 5.43 0.80 -25.82
C GLU A 140 4.00 1.34 -25.94
N GLY A 141 3.57 2.04 -24.90
CA GLY A 141 2.28 2.73 -24.87
C GLY A 141 1.07 1.82 -24.54
N PRO A 142 -0.13 2.42 -24.49
CA PRO A 142 -1.35 1.74 -24.04
C PRO A 142 -1.84 0.64 -24.97
N GLU A 143 -1.50 0.69 -26.26
CA GLU A 143 -1.84 -0.39 -27.21
C GLU A 143 -1.06 -1.67 -26.91
N ALA A 144 0.20 -1.55 -26.47
CA ALA A 144 1.00 -2.70 -26.06
C ALA A 144 0.47 -3.35 -24.77
N GLU A 145 -0.02 -2.55 -23.81
CA GLU A 145 -0.66 -3.07 -22.60
C GLU A 145 -1.96 -3.84 -22.90
N ARG A 146 -2.78 -3.33 -23.84
CA ARG A 146 -3.96 -4.05 -24.33
C ARG A 146 -3.58 -5.35 -25.02
N GLY A 147 -2.60 -5.30 -25.92
CA GLY A 147 -2.08 -6.48 -26.61
C GLY A 147 -1.55 -7.55 -25.65
N LEU A 148 -0.86 -7.15 -24.58
CA LEU A 148 -0.42 -8.07 -23.53
C LEU A 148 -1.61 -8.73 -22.81
N THR A 149 -2.63 -7.94 -22.47
CA THR A 149 -3.83 -8.43 -21.78
C THR A 149 -4.56 -9.46 -22.64
N GLU A 150 -4.73 -9.20 -23.93
CA GLU A 150 -5.33 -10.10 -24.91
C GLU A 150 -4.49 -11.37 -25.11
N ALA A 151 -3.17 -11.22 -25.23
CA ALA A 151 -2.24 -12.33 -25.39
C ALA A 151 -2.24 -13.30 -24.19
N ILE A 152 -2.29 -12.76 -22.97
CA ILE A 152 -2.42 -13.55 -21.75
C ILE A 152 -3.80 -14.22 -21.71
N GLY A 153 -4.88 -13.48 -22.03
CA GLY A 153 -6.23 -14.03 -22.06
C GLY A 153 -6.38 -15.21 -23.02
N ALA A 154 -5.80 -15.12 -24.21
CA ALA A 154 -5.78 -16.21 -25.19
C ALA A 154 -5.03 -17.45 -24.68
N ARG A 155 -3.86 -17.28 -24.04
CA ARG A 155 -3.04 -18.38 -23.51
C ARG A 155 -3.70 -19.09 -22.33
N LEU A 156 -4.35 -18.32 -21.46
CA LEU A 156 -5.04 -18.84 -20.27
C LEU A 156 -6.50 -19.24 -20.54
N ARG A 157 -6.98 -19.10 -21.78
CA ARG A 157 -8.33 -19.46 -22.23
C ARG A 157 -9.43 -18.80 -21.38
N LEU A 158 -9.28 -17.49 -21.16
CA LEU A 158 -10.21 -16.64 -20.40
C LEU A 158 -11.39 -16.18 -21.25
#